data_AF-X0RGB1-F1
#
_entry.id   AF-X0RGB1-F1
#
_cell.length_a   1.000
_cell.length_b   1.000
_cell.length_c   1.000
_cell.angle_alpha   90.00
_cell.angle_beta   90.00
_cell.angle_gamma   90.00
#
_symmetry.space_group_name_H-M   'P 1'
#
loop_
_entity.id
_entity.type
_entity.pdbx_description
1 polymer ?
#
loop_
_entity_poly.entity_id
_entity_poly.type
_entity_poly.pdbx_seq_one_letter_code
_entity_poly.pdbx_strand_id
1 'polypeptide(L)'
;MTVRIYVRASTKDQDAKRALSDLISFSQSYDDNHVEYVEHFSGTKLDRPALTLLLNDAEEGDILLVESVDRLSRLSQDDFAILKQRIKDKGLRLVVADLPTTHTVSMGMTGDILTVINHMLIDLLATMAKLDNDKRRERIKQGLSYAEKTVEPVLVN
;
A
#
# COMPACT_ATOMS: atom_id res chain seq x y z
N MET A 1 -12.20 12.79 -15.05
CA MET A 1 -11.24 11.73 -14.66
C MET A 1 -9.98 12.43 -14.23
N THR A 2 -9.54 12.17 -13.01
CA THR A 2 -8.34 12.77 -12.43
C THR A 2 -7.48 11.68 -11.81
N VAL A 3 -6.16 11.77 -11.99
CA VAL A 3 -5.22 10.85 -11.35
C VAL A 3 -4.87 11.36 -9.96
N ARG A 4 -5.31 10.64 -8.94
CA ARG A 4 -5.04 10.94 -7.53
C ARG A 4 -3.81 10.17 -7.08
N ILE A 5 -2.68 10.86 -7.00
CA ILE A 5 -1.39 10.31 -6.63
C ILE A 5 -1.29 10.29 -5.10
N TYR A 6 -1.14 9.12 -4.51
CA TYR A 6 -0.95 8.97 -3.07
C TYR A 6 0.45 8.47 -2.75
N VAL A 7 1.18 9.26 -1.95
CA VAL A 7 2.53 8.91 -1.49
C VAL A 7 2.62 8.97 0.04
N ARG A 8 3.32 7.99 0.63
CA ARG A 8 3.38 7.81 2.08
C ARG A 8 4.77 7.49 2.60
N ALA A 9 5.18 8.21 3.64
CA ALA A 9 6.30 7.88 4.51
C ALA A 9 5.80 7.48 5.91
N SER A 10 6.54 6.57 6.58
CA SER A 10 6.13 6.11 7.92
C SER A 10 6.65 7.02 9.04
N THR A 11 7.71 7.79 8.78
CA THR A 11 8.32 8.74 9.72
C THR A 11 8.56 10.09 9.03
N LYS A 12 8.70 11.16 9.81
CA LYS A 12 8.96 12.52 9.27
C LYS A 12 10.34 12.66 8.64
N ASP A 13 11.29 11.80 9.01
CA ASP A 13 12.65 11.79 8.46
C ASP A 13 12.74 11.08 7.11
N GLN A 14 11.69 10.37 6.70
CA GLN A 14 11.60 9.75 5.39
C GLN A 14 10.97 10.71 4.40
N ASP A 15 11.58 10.84 3.22
CA ASP A 15 11.02 11.63 2.14
C ASP A 15 9.82 10.91 1.52
N ALA A 16 8.61 11.35 1.89
CA ALA A 16 7.36 10.85 1.30
C ALA A 16 7.26 11.16 -0.20
N LYS A 17 7.95 12.20 -0.68
CA LYS A 17 7.85 12.66 -2.07
C LYS A 17 8.88 12.01 -3.00
N ARG A 18 9.73 11.09 -2.50
CA ARG A 18 10.78 10.45 -3.29
C ARG A 18 10.27 9.88 -4.63
N ALA A 19 9.11 9.21 -4.62
CA ALA A 19 8.51 8.60 -5.80
C ALA A 19 7.56 9.53 -6.57
N LEU A 20 7.32 10.75 -6.08
CA LEU A 20 6.29 11.64 -6.61
C LEU A 20 6.57 12.04 -8.06
N SER A 21 7.82 12.39 -8.39
CA SER A 21 8.21 12.78 -9.75
C SER A 21 7.97 11.65 -10.76
N ASP A 22 8.30 10.42 -10.37
CA ASP A 22 8.13 9.24 -11.22
C ASP A 22 6.64 8.93 -11.41
N LEU A 23 5.84 9.06 -10.35
CA LEU A 23 4.39 8.86 -10.40
C LEU A 23 3.67 9.94 -11.21
N ILE A 24 4.09 11.20 -11.14
CA ILE A 24 3.56 12.27 -11.99
C ILE A 24 3.85 11.95 -13.45
N SER A 25 5.09 11.59 -13.77
CA SER A 25 5.48 11.23 -15.14
C SER A 25 4.68 10.03 -15.66
N PHE A 26 4.43 9.04 -14.80
CA PHE A 26 3.62 7.88 -15.13
C PHE A 26 2.13 8.22 -15.27
N SER A 27 1.60 9.16 -14.47
CA SER A 27 0.19 9.58 -14.52
C SER A 27 -0.21 10.19 -15.87
N GLN A 28 0.73 10.81 -16.57
CA GLN A 28 0.54 11.38 -17.91
C GLN A 28 0.15 10.33 -18.96
N SER A 29 0.39 9.03 -18.70
CA SER A 29 -0.09 7.95 -19.56
C SER A 29 -1.61 7.70 -19.45
N TYR A 30 -2.27 8.27 -18.44
CA TYR A 30 -3.69 8.11 -18.18
C TYR A 30 -4.50 9.40 -18.38
N ASP A 31 -4.06 10.53 -17.80
CA ASP A 31 -4.71 11.84 -17.91
C ASP A 31 -3.68 12.95 -17.62
N ASP A 32 -3.92 14.15 -18.16
CA ASP A 32 -3.09 15.34 -17.88
C ASP A 32 -3.39 15.95 -16.51
N ASN A 33 -4.56 15.65 -15.92
CA ASN A 33 -4.97 16.19 -14.63
C ASN A 33 -4.60 15.23 -13.49
N HIS A 34 -3.72 15.67 -12.60
CA HIS A 34 -3.38 14.95 -11.37
C HIS A 34 -3.53 15.79 -10.11
N VAL A 35 -3.79 15.11 -8.98
CA VAL A 35 -3.83 15.71 -7.64
C VAL A 35 -2.99 14.86 -6.69
N GLU A 36 -2.16 15.51 -5.89
CA GLU A 36 -1.17 14.85 -5.04
C GLU A 36 -1.61 14.83 -3.57
N TYR A 37 -1.47 13.67 -2.95
CA TYR A 37 -1.77 13.44 -1.53
C TYR A 37 -0.53 12.88 -0.85
N VAL A 38 0.12 13.70 -0.04
CA VAL A 38 1.38 13.36 0.64
C VAL A 38 1.12 13.12 2.12
N GLU A 39 1.49 11.94 2.60
CA GLU A 39 1.18 11.53 3.97
C GLU A 39 2.42 11.07 4.75
N HIS A 40 2.56 11.56 5.98
CA HIS A 40 3.55 11.08 6.95
C HIS A 40 2.81 10.35 8.07
N PHE A 41 2.44 9.10 7.81
CA PHE A 41 1.62 8.31 8.71
C PHE A 41 1.93 6.82 8.61
N SER A 42 1.68 6.08 9.71
CA SER A 42 1.84 4.63 9.70
C SER A 42 0.83 3.98 8.77
N GLY A 43 1.30 3.14 7.85
CA GLY A 43 0.45 2.34 6.97
C GLY A 43 -0.32 1.23 7.70
N THR A 44 -0.12 1.06 9.01
CA THR A 44 -0.84 0.06 9.83
C THR A 44 -2.19 0.55 10.35
N LYS A 45 -2.58 1.79 10.03
CA LYS A 45 -3.84 2.41 10.46
C LYS A 45 -4.76 2.63 9.27
N LEU A 46 -6.04 2.28 9.45
CA LEU A 46 -7.04 2.39 8.39
C LEU A 46 -7.38 3.86 8.13
N ASP A 47 -7.69 4.60 9.19
CA ASP A 47 -8.07 6.01 9.11
C ASP A 47 -6.82 6.89 9.10
N ARG A 48 -6.67 7.59 7.99
CA ARG A 48 -5.46 8.30 7.58
C ARG A 48 -5.88 9.63 6.96
N PRO A 49 -5.50 10.80 7.53
CA PRO A 49 -6.07 12.08 7.13
C PRO A 49 -5.99 12.37 5.63
N ALA A 50 -4.84 12.14 4.99
CA ALA A 50 -4.66 12.44 3.57
C ALA A 50 -5.34 11.41 2.68
N LEU A 51 -5.33 10.13 3.07
CA LEU A 51 -6.05 9.09 2.33
C LEU A 51 -7.57 9.26 2.44
N THR A 52 -8.07 9.61 3.63
CA THR A 52 -9.49 9.92 3.84
C THR A 52 -9.91 11.14 3.02
N LEU A 53 -9.07 12.19 3.00
CA LEU A 53 -9.29 13.35 2.13
C LEU A 53 -9.34 12.95 0.66
N LEU A 54 -8.39 12.15 0.18
CA LEU A 54 -8.38 11.62 -1.19
C LEU A 54 -9.69 10.90 -1.52
N LEU A 55 -10.13 9.98 -0.67
CA LEU A 55 -11.37 9.23 -0.88
C LEU A 55 -12.62 10.12 -0.83
N ASN A 56 -12.58 11.21 -0.06
CA ASN A 56 -13.68 12.17 0.01
C ASN A 56 -13.76 13.04 -1.25
N ASP A 57 -12.62 13.52 -1.72
CA ASP A 57 -12.51 14.36 -2.91
C ASP A 57 -12.73 13.56 -4.20
N ALA A 58 -12.53 12.25 -4.17
CA ALA A 58 -12.64 11.33 -5.30
C ALA A 58 -14.03 11.26 -5.91
N GLU A 59 -14.05 11.33 -7.24
CA GLU A 59 -15.23 11.10 -8.06
C GLU A 59 -15.15 9.74 -8.75
N GLU A 60 -16.31 9.23 -9.18
CA GLU A 60 -16.39 7.97 -9.91
C GLU A 60 -15.57 8.03 -11.20
N GLY A 61 -14.75 7.00 -11.45
CA GLY A 61 -13.87 6.94 -12.61
C GLY A 61 -12.48 7.55 -12.41
N ASP A 62 -12.21 8.20 -11.26
CA ASP A 62 -10.87 8.65 -10.92
C ASP A 62 -9.91 7.46 -10.69
N ILE A 63 -8.61 7.73 -10.83
CA ILE A 63 -7.56 6.75 -10.64
C ILE A 63 -6.84 7.03 -9.32
N LEU A 64 -6.77 6.05 -8.43
CA LEU A 64 -5.86 6.07 -7.29
C LEU A 64 -4.52 5.47 -7.73
N LEU A 65 -3.51 6.31 -7.88
CA LEU A 65 -2.16 5.91 -8.29
C LEU A 65 -1.23 5.86 -7.08
N VAL A 66 -0.56 4.71 -6.91
CA VAL A 66 0.45 4.50 -5.86
C VAL A 66 1.70 3.82 -6.43
N GLU A 67 2.85 4.04 -5.80
CA GLU A 67 4.12 3.36 -6.14
C GLU A 67 3.98 1.84 -5.97
N SER A 68 3.62 1.40 -4.77
CA SER A 68 3.53 -0.02 -4.41
C SER A 68 2.39 -0.28 -3.43
N VAL A 69 2.04 -1.56 -3.21
CA VAL A 69 1.04 -1.94 -2.21
C VAL A 69 1.50 -1.62 -0.79
N ASP A 70 2.80 -1.77 -0.46
CA ASP A 70 3.33 -1.44 0.87
C ASP A 70 3.30 0.07 1.17
N ARG A 71 3.36 0.89 0.11
CA ARG A 71 3.21 2.34 0.19
C ARG A 71 1.75 2.74 0.40
N LEU A 72 0.82 2.04 -0.25
CA LEU A 72 -0.61 2.20 0.01
C LEU A 72 -1.01 1.73 1.42
N SER A 73 -0.52 0.58 1.90
CA SER A 73 -0.98 0.01 3.15
C SER A 73 -0.06 -1.06 3.74
N ARG A 74 -0.02 -1.14 5.06
CA ARG A 74 0.55 -2.25 5.87
C ARG A 74 -0.50 -2.81 6.83
N LEU A 75 -1.77 -2.69 6.45
CA LEU A 75 -2.90 -3.12 7.25
C LEU A 75 -2.96 -4.64 7.39
N SER A 76 -3.71 -5.08 8.40
CA SER A 76 -4.17 -6.47 8.46
C SER A 76 -4.99 -6.80 7.21
N GLN A 77 -5.16 -8.09 6.90
CA GLN A 77 -5.96 -8.50 5.75
C GLN A 77 -7.42 -8.00 5.84
N ASP A 78 -7.99 -8.03 7.03
CA ASP A 78 -9.37 -7.59 7.28
C ASP A 78 -9.52 -6.08 7.08
N ASP A 79 -8.61 -5.30 7.66
CA ASP A 79 -8.61 -3.84 7.48
C ASP A 79 -8.31 -3.44 6.03
N PHE A 80 -7.43 -4.19 5.36
CA PHE A 80 -7.13 -3.95 3.96
C PHE A 80 -8.33 -4.28 3.06
N ALA A 81 -9.13 -5.30 3.39
CA ALA A 81 -10.39 -5.58 2.71
C ALA A 81 -11.39 -4.42 2.87
N ILE A 82 -11.47 -3.81 4.05
CA ILE A 82 -12.29 -2.61 4.27
C ILE A 82 -11.80 -1.45 3.39
N LEU A 83 -10.48 -1.23 3.31
CA LEU A 83 -9.92 -0.20 2.42
C LEU A 83 -10.24 -0.45 0.96
N LYS A 84 -10.10 -1.71 0.48
CA LYS A 84 -10.50 -2.10 -0.89
C LYS A 84 -11.97 -1.78 -1.15
N GLN A 85 -12.84 -2.10 -0.20
CA GLN A 85 -14.26 -1.82 -0.33
C GLN A 85 -14.53 -0.31 -0.39
N ARG A 86 -13.88 0.51 0.46
CA ARG A 86 -14.00 1.99 0.41
C ARG A 86 -13.58 2.56 -0.95
N ILE A 87 -12.49 2.06 -1.55
CA ILE A 87 -12.02 2.46 -2.88
C ILE A 87 -13.05 2.07 -3.94
N LYS A 88 -13.57 0.83 -3.87
CA LYS A 88 -14.56 0.31 -4.82
C LYS A 88 -15.89 1.06 -4.74
N ASP A 89 -16.39 1.34 -3.53
CA ASP A 89 -17.65 2.07 -3.30
C ASP A 89 -17.58 3.50 -3.83
N LYS A 90 -16.36 4.07 -3.89
CA LYS A 90 -16.09 5.37 -4.53
C LYS A 90 -15.96 5.31 -6.05
N GLY A 91 -15.95 4.13 -6.65
CA GLY A 91 -15.75 3.95 -8.09
C GLY A 91 -14.33 4.28 -8.54
N LEU A 92 -13.35 4.23 -7.63
CA LEU A 92 -11.95 4.50 -7.93
C LEU A 92 -11.28 3.27 -8.57
N ARG A 93 -10.45 3.51 -9.59
CA ARG A 93 -9.55 2.50 -10.13
C ARG A 93 -8.20 2.56 -9.42
N LEU A 94 -7.82 1.50 -8.71
CA LEU A 94 -6.50 1.38 -8.10
C LEU A 94 -5.45 0.96 -9.13
N VAL A 95 -4.38 1.74 -9.27
CA VAL A 95 -3.21 1.47 -10.11
C VAL A 95 -1.95 1.48 -9.24
N VAL A 96 -1.10 0.46 -9.42
CA VAL A 96 0.16 0.29 -8.69
C VAL A 96 1.30 0.29 -9.70
N ALA A 97 2.20 1.26 -9.60
CA ALA A 97 3.29 1.44 -10.58
C ALA A 97 4.26 0.25 -10.61
N ASP A 98 4.56 -0.34 -9.44
CA ASP A 98 5.46 -1.49 -9.31
C ASP A 98 4.89 -2.80 -9.87
N LEU A 99 3.59 -2.86 -10.18
CA LEU A 99 2.98 -4.05 -10.75
C LEU A 99 2.89 -3.91 -12.27
N PRO A 100 3.24 -4.96 -13.04
CA PRO A 100 3.04 -5.02 -14.49
C PRO A 100 1.54 -5.15 -14.79
N THR A 101 0.79 -4.09 -14.53
CA THR A 101 -0.66 -4.00 -14.71
C THR A 101 -1.02 -3.08 -15.87
N THR A 102 -0.05 -2.29 -16.34
CA THR A 102 -0.29 -1.13 -17.20
C THR A 102 -0.29 -1.43 -18.70
N HIS A 103 0.40 -2.48 -19.16
CA HIS A 103 0.47 -2.76 -20.61
C HIS A 103 -0.73 -3.51 -21.18
N THR A 104 -1.58 -4.13 -20.34
CA THR A 104 -2.71 -4.94 -20.79
C THR A 104 -4.00 -4.15 -21.01
N VAL A 105 -4.05 -2.87 -20.65
CA VAL A 105 -5.18 -1.99 -21.00
C VAL A 105 -5.28 -1.78 -22.52
N SER A 106 -4.17 -1.98 -23.26
CA SER A 106 -4.13 -1.82 -24.73
C SER A 106 -4.51 -3.09 -25.52
N MET A 107 -4.67 -4.25 -24.89
CA MET A 107 -4.84 -5.54 -25.59
C MET A 107 -6.15 -6.24 -25.25
N GLY A 108 -7.30 -5.58 -25.42
CA GLY A 108 -8.61 -6.25 -25.62
C GLY A 108 -9.06 -7.31 -24.59
N MET A 109 -8.40 -7.42 -23.44
CA MET A 109 -8.76 -8.34 -22.38
C MET A 109 -9.79 -7.66 -21.50
N THR A 110 -11.00 -8.22 -21.50
CA THR A 110 -12.20 -7.76 -20.80
C THR A 110 -11.84 -7.26 -19.39
N GLY A 111 -12.25 -6.04 -19.05
CA GLY A 111 -11.89 -5.37 -17.78
C GLY A 111 -12.15 -6.20 -16.52
N ASP A 112 -13.04 -7.19 -16.59
CA ASP A 112 -13.32 -8.15 -15.53
C ASP A 112 -12.14 -9.07 -15.21
N ILE A 113 -11.39 -9.55 -16.22
CA ILE A 113 -10.24 -10.44 -16.04
C ILE A 113 -9.07 -9.67 -15.41
N LEU A 114 -8.84 -8.44 -15.88
CA LEU A 114 -7.86 -7.52 -15.29
C LEU A 114 -8.20 -7.18 -13.83
N THR A 115 -9.49 -7.00 -13.54
CA THR A 115 -9.98 -6.81 -12.17
C THR A 115 -9.72 -8.05 -11.31
N VAL A 116 -9.94 -9.26 -11.83
CA VAL A 116 -9.64 -10.51 -11.11
C VAL A 116 -8.14 -10.66 -10.86
N ILE A 117 -7.29 -10.40 -11.86
CA ILE A 117 -5.83 -10.48 -11.74
C ILE A 117 -5.31 -9.46 -10.72
N ASN A 118 -5.84 -8.23 -10.72
CA ASN A 118 -5.50 -7.22 -9.72
C ASN A 118 -5.92 -7.67 -8.32
N HIS A 119 -7.14 -8.20 -8.15
CA HIS A 119 -7.56 -8.74 -6.86
C HIS A 119 -6.67 -9.89 -6.40
N MET A 120 -6.29 -10.82 -7.28
CA MET A 120 -5.41 -11.94 -6.96
C MET A 120 -3.98 -11.49 -6.62
N LEU A 121 -3.41 -10.54 -7.38
CA LEU A 121 -2.09 -9.96 -7.09
C LEU A 121 -2.10 -9.26 -5.73
N ILE A 122 -3.15 -8.50 -5.46
CA ILE A 122 -3.32 -7.80 -4.19
C ILE A 122 -3.49 -8.79 -3.03
N ASP A 123 -4.27 -9.86 -3.19
CA ASP A 123 -4.46 -10.89 -2.15
C ASP A 123 -3.16 -11.70 -1.92
N LEU A 124 -2.40 -11.98 -2.99
CA LEU A 124 -1.09 -12.62 -2.89
C LEU A 124 -0.09 -11.72 -2.13
N LEU A 125 -0.03 -10.43 -2.45
CA LEU A 125 0.83 -9.46 -1.77
C LEU A 125 0.42 -9.26 -0.31
N ALA A 126 -0.88 -9.23 -0.02
CA ALA A 126 -1.39 -9.19 1.36
C ALA A 126 -0.99 -10.44 2.14
N THR A 127 -1.04 -11.62 1.51
CA THR A 127 -0.62 -12.89 2.10
C THR A 127 0.89 -12.90 2.38
N MET A 128 1.70 -12.41 1.44
CA MET A 128 3.15 -12.28 1.62
C MET A 128 3.52 -11.28 2.74
N ALA A 129 2.84 -10.14 2.80
CA ALA A 129 3.04 -9.15 3.86
C ALA A 129 2.71 -9.72 5.25
N LYS A 130 1.64 -10.51 5.37
CA LYS A 130 1.29 -11.23 6.59
C LYS A 130 2.39 -12.22 6.98
N LEU A 131 2.85 -13.04 6.03
CA LEU A 131 3.92 -14.00 6.26
C LEU A 131 5.22 -13.34 6.71
N ASP A 132 5.62 -12.21 6.12
CA ASP A 132 6.83 -11.48 6.52
C ASP A 132 6.69 -10.88 7.93
N ASN A 133 5.51 -10.33 8.26
CA ASN A 133 5.25 -9.77 9.59
C ASN A 133 5.23 -10.86 10.68
N ASP A 134 4.62 -12.00 10.40
CA ASP A 134 4.60 -13.14 11.33
C ASP A 134 6.03 -13.67 11.56
N LYS A 135 6.81 -13.85 10.48
CA LYS A 135 8.24 -14.20 10.57
C LYS A 135 9.05 -13.16 11.34
N ARG A 136 8.74 -11.87 11.22
CA ARG A 136 9.41 -10.80 11.98
C ARG A 136 9.07 -10.90 13.47
N ARG A 137 7.80 -11.09 13.82
CA ARG A 137 7.35 -11.28 15.20
C ARG A 137 7.99 -12.50 15.85
N GLU A 138 8.05 -13.63 15.14
CA GLU A 138 8.72 -14.83 15.62
C GLU A 138 10.20 -14.59 15.91
N ARG A 139 10.92 -13.91 15.01
CA ARG A 139 12.33 -13.57 15.23
C ARG A 139 12.53 -12.67 16.45
N ILE A 140 11.67 -11.69 16.67
CA ILE A 140 11.73 -10.82 17.86
C ILE A 140 11.49 -11.64 19.13
N LYS A 141 10.47 -12.52 19.12
CA LYS A 141 10.16 -13.39 20.26
C LYS A 141 11.32 -14.34 20.58
N GLN A 142 11.94 -14.94 19.55
CA GLN A 142 13.12 -15.78 19.73
C GLN A 142 14.28 -14.97 20.32
N GLY A 143 14.57 -13.78 19.80
CA GLY A 143 15.61 -12.89 20.33
C GLY A 143 15.41 -12.50 21.80
N LEU A 144 14.17 -12.21 22.21
CA LEU A 144 13.82 -11.96 23.61
C LEU A 144 14.05 -13.19 24.49
N SER A 145 13.65 -14.37 24.02
CA SER A 145 13.85 -15.64 24.75
C SER A 145 15.34 -15.96 24.95
N TYR A 146 16.19 -15.68 23.94
CA TYR A 146 17.64 -15.84 24.07
C TYR A 146 18.23 -14.81 25.02
N ALA A 147 17.77 -13.56 24.98
CA ALA A 147 18.21 -12.53 25.90
C ALA A 147 17.88 -12.89 27.35
N GLU A 148 16.66 -13.37 27.64
CA GLU A 148 16.25 -13.81 28.98
C GLU A 148 17.07 -15.00 29.51
N LYS A 149 17.40 -15.98 28.64
CA LYS A 149 18.24 -17.13 29.03
C LYS A 149 19.70 -16.78 29.30
N THR A 150 20.20 -15.67 28.79
CA THR A 150 21.62 -15.29 28.94
C THR A 150 21.88 -14.49 30.23
N VAL A 151 20.84 -14.12 31.00
CA VAL A 151 20.96 -13.34 32.25
C VAL A 151 20.92 -14.22 33.52
N GLU A 152 20.98 -15.56 33.43
CA GLU A 152 21.15 -16.39 34.64
C GLU A 152 22.56 -16.19 35.24
N PRO A 153 22.67 -15.88 36.55
CA PRO A 153 23.90 -15.40 37.14
C PRO A 153 24.95 -16.53 37.18
N VAL A 154 26.16 -16.19 36.76
CA VAL A 154 27.37 -16.93 37.12
C VAL A 154 27.44 -16.96 38.64
N LEU A 155 27.00 -18.07 39.25
CA LEU A 155 27.24 -18.34 40.66
C LEU A 155 28.74 -18.58 40.82
N VAL A 156 29.41 -17.58 41.40
CA VAL A 156 30.78 -17.66 41.89
C VAL A 156 30.82 -18.71 43.00
N ASN A 157 31.58 -19.77 42.78
CA ASN A 157 32.07 -20.70 43.80
C ASN A 157 33.57 -20.84 43.65
#